data_AF-A0A7V4NM32-F1
#
_entry.id   AF-A0A7V4NM32-F1
#
_cell.length_a   1.000
_cell.length_b   1.000
_cell.length_c   1.000
_cell.angle_alpha   90.00
_cell.angle_beta   90.00
_cell.angle_gamma   90.00
#
_symmetry.space_group_name_H-M   'P 1'
#
loop_
_entity.id
_entity.type
_entity.pdbx_description
1 polymer ?
#
loop_
_entity_poly.entity_id
_entity_poly.type
_entity_poly.pdbx_seq_one_letter_code
_entity_poly.pdbx_strand_id
1 'polypeptide(L)'
;MPSRTIERQLRLLLDVLAEMVGPLRREVKFVWFAACEHYGRVAATRGLAAGEVVEELQYLRELLIRRLAPVLAQERGRHALAVMLRLNRILDKGIATAVVGYTDALVATLFAENGVPASATLHDHSELDRQLDALEADLVRALPHR
;
A
#
# COMPACT_ATOMS: atom_id res chain seq x y z
N MET A 1 14.15 10.69 1.25
CA MET A 1 14.08 9.22 1.40
C MET A 1 14.86 8.50 0.29
N PRO A 2 15.52 7.36 0.56
CA PRO A 2 16.26 6.61 -0.46
C PRO A 2 15.31 6.00 -1.51
N SER A 3 15.67 6.06 -2.80
CA SER A 3 14.89 5.41 -3.89
C SER A 3 14.62 3.93 -3.63
N ARG A 4 15.52 3.25 -2.90
CA ARG A 4 15.41 1.84 -2.56
C ARG A 4 14.23 1.53 -1.63
N THR A 5 13.92 2.40 -0.67
CA THR A 5 12.81 2.16 0.27
C THR A 5 11.47 2.23 -0.45
N ILE A 6 11.30 3.20 -1.34
CA ILE A 6 10.08 3.33 -2.15
C ILE A 6 9.91 2.13 -3.08
N GLU A 7 10.98 1.69 -3.73
CA GLU A 7 10.94 0.49 -4.59
C GLU A 7 10.52 -0.76 -3.81
N ARG A 8 11.06 -0.95 -2.60
CA ARG A 8 10.68 -2.06 -1.71
C ARG A 8 9.21 -1.98 -1.31
N GLN A 9 8.71 -0.80 -0.96
CA GLN A 9 7.29 -0.61 -0.63
C GLN A 9 6.37 -0.93 -1.79
N LEU A 10 6.69 -0.45 -2.99
CA LEU A 10 5.90 -0.74 -4.18
C LEU A 10 5.91 -2.23 -4.50
N ARG A 11 7.07 -2.89 -4.35
CA ARG A 11 7.19 -4.35 -4.48
C ARG A 11 6.30 -5.06 -3.46
N LEU A 12 6.41 -4.71 -2.18
CA LEU A 12 5.58 -5.30 -1.13
C LEU A 12 4.09 -5.11 -1.41
N LEU A 13 3.65 -3.92 -1.82
CA LEU A 13 2.25 -3.66 -2.17
C LEU A 13 1.79 -4.57 -3.31
N LEU A 14 2.60 -4.74 -4.36
CA LEU A 14 2.27 -5.62 -5.48
C LEU A 14 2.23 -7.10 -5.06
N ASP A 15 3.20 -7.55 -4.27
CA ASP A 15 3.28 -8.93 -3.81
C ASP A 15 2.07 -9.28 -2.93
N VAL A 16 1.76 -8.43 -1.95
CA VAL A 16 0.57 -8.62 -1.09
C VAL A 16 -0.72 -8.53 -1.90
N LEU A 17 -0.82 -7.60 -2.86
CA LEU A 17 -2.00 -7.46 -3.71
C LEU A 17 -2.25 -8.72 -4.54
N ALA A 18 -1.21 -9.33 -5.10
CA ALA A 18 -1.32 -10.58 -5.83
C ALA A 18 -1.94 -11.69 -4.95
N GLU A 19 -1.47 -11.81 -3.71
CA GLU A 19 -2.00 -12.77 -2.75
C GLU A 19 -3.44 -12.45 -2.30
N MET A 20 -3.80 -11.17 -2.20
CA MET A 20 -5.15 -10.73 -1.85
C MET A 20 -6.22 -11.14 -2.87
N VAL A 21 -5.84 -11.40 -4.12
CA VAL A 21 -6.73 -11.92 -5.16
C VAL A 21 -6.82 -13.46 -5.10
N GLY A 22 -5.86 -14.12 -4.45
CA GLY A 22 -5.69 -15.56 -4.35
C GLY A 22 -6.44 -16.26 -3.21
N PRO A 23 -6.16 -17.56 -3.01
CA PRO A 23 -6.81 -18.38 -1.98
C PRO A 23 -6.43 -17.94 -0.55
N LEU A 24 -5.19 -17.47 -0.35
CA LEU A 24 -4.63 -17.06 0.96
C LEU A 24 -4.97 -15.62 1.36
N ARG A 25 -5.94 -15.00 0.68
CA ARG A 25 -6.32 -13.59 0.91
C ARG A 25 -6.75 -13.28 2.35
N ARG A 26 -7.15 -14.27 3.15
CA ARG A 26 -7.59 -14.03 4.54
C ARG A 26 -6.37 -13.90 5.45
N GLU A 27 -5.37 -14.73 5.18
CA GLU A 27 -4.10 -14.83 5.87
C GLU A 27 -3.26 -13.59 5.59
N VAL A 28 -3.23 -13.09 4.34
CA VAL A 28 -2.45 -11.88 3.99
C VAL A 28 -3.19 -10.56 4.21
N LYS A 29 -4.48 -10.59 4.61
CA LYS A 29 -5.32 -9.39 4.72
C LYS A 29 -4.76 -8.35 5.69
N PHE A 30 -4.20 -8.79 6.80
CA PHE A 30 -3.63 -7.87 7.78
C PHE A 30 -2.37 -7.19 7.23
N VAL A 31 -1.54 -7.93 6.49
CA VAL A 31 -0.35 -7.41 5.80
C VAL A 31 -0.74 -6.35 4.77
N TRP A 32 -1.84 -6.57 4.02
CA TRP A 32 -2.33 -5.60 3.05
C TRP A 32 -2.66 -4.26 3.70
N PHE A 33 -3.42 -4.28 4.79
CA PHE A 33 -3.76 -3.03 5.49
C PHE A 33 -2.54 -2.36 6.08
N ALA A 34 -1.67 -3.11 6.75
CA ALA A 34 -0.47 -2.54 7.36
C ALA A 34 0.51 -1.98 6.31
N ALA A 35 0.64 -2.63 5.15
CA ALA A 35 1.45 -2.13 4.03
C ALA A 35 0.86 -0.85 3.42
N CYS A 36 -0.47 -0.78 3.22
CA CYS A 36 -1.11 0.44 2.73
C CYS A 36 -0.99 1.60 3.73
N GLU A 37 -1.21 1.34 5.01
CA GLU A 37 -1.06 2.34 6.08
C GLU A 37 0.39 2.86 6.14
N HIS A 38 1.36 1.94 6.09
CA HIS A 38 2.77 2.28 6.04
C HIS A 38 3.14 3.10 4.79
N TYR A 39 2.58 2.76 3.61
CA TYR A 39 2.75 3.56 2.40
C TYR A 39 2.28 5.01 2.59
N GLY A 40 1.11 5.20 3.22
CA GLY A 40 0.58 6.51 3.58
C GLY A 40 1.50 7.30 4.52
N ARG A 41 2.00 6.66 5.58
CA ARG A 41 2.97 7.28 6.51
C ARG A 41 4.23 7.72 5.79
N VAL A 42 4.76 6.89 4.90
CA VAL A 42 5.95 7.20 4.12
C VAL A 42 5.70 8.32 3.11
N ALA A 43 4.52 8.37 2.49
CA ALA A 43 4.13 9.48 1.65
C ALA A 43 4.13 10.83 2.39
N ALA A 44 3.64 10.88 3.64
CA ALA A 44 3.74 12.07 4.47
C ALA A 44 5.20 12.50 4.65
N THR A 45 6.11 11.54 4.89
CA THR A 45 7.55 11.85 5.03
C THR A 45 8.23 12.28 3.73
N ARG A 46 7.63 11.94 2.59
CA ARG A 46 8.06 12.39 1.26
C ARG A 46 7.55 13.80 0.95
N GLY A 47 6.73 14.40 1.83
CA GLY A 47 6.12 15.70 1.63
C GLY A 47 5.00 15.71 0.60
N LEU A 48 4.43 14.54 0.26
CA LEU A 48 3.28 14.46 -0.62
C LEU A 48 2.05 15.04 0.05
N ALA A 49 1.12 15.59 -0.72
CA ALA A 49 -0.24 15.85 -0.29
C ALA A 49 -1.06 14.55 -0.25
N ALA A 50 -2.10 14.51 0.57
CA ALA A 50 -3.01 13.36 0.65
C ALA A 50 -3.63 13.00 -0.73
N GLY A 51 -3.91 14.01 -1.56
CA GLY A 51 -4.41 13.80 -2.93
C GLY A 51 -3.41 13.07 -3.82
N GLU A 52 -2.11 13.36 -3.69
CA GLU A 52 -1.06 12.69 -4.46
C GLU A 52 -0.93 11.21 -4.07
N VAL A 53 -1.14 10.87 -2.79
CA VAL A 53 -1.19 9.46 -2.35
C VAL A 53 -2.33 8.70 -3.01
N VAL A 54 -3.51 9.34 -3.10
CA VAL A 54 -4.66 8.78 -3.81
C VAL A 54 -4.33 8.62 -5.29
N GLU A 55 -3.75 9.63 -5.93
CA GLU A 55 -3.39 9.59 -7.34
C GLU A 55 -2.37 8.48 -7.67
N GLU A 56 -1.33 8.28 -6.85
CA GLU A 56 -0.35 7.19 -7.04
C GLU A 56 -1.02 5.81 -7.01
N LEU A 57 -1.95 5.58 -6.09
CA LEU A 57 -2.68 4.31 -5.98
C LEU A 57 -3.75 4.14 -7.07
N GLN A 58 -4.36 5.23 -7.53
CA GLN A 58 -5.25 5.22 -8.70
C GLN A 58 -4.48 4.95 -9.98
N TYR A 59 -3.25 5.47 -10.11
CA TYR A 59 -2.35 5.15 -11.19
C TYR A 59 -1.97 3.66 -11.19
N LEU A 60 -1.70 3.07 -10.02
CA LEU A 60 -1.53 1.63 -9.89
C LEU A 60 -2.76 0.85 -10.38
N ARG A 61 -3.99 1.28 -10.02
CA ARG A 61 -5.23 0.66 -10.53
C ARG A 61 -5.25 0.67 -12.05
N GLU A 62 -4.94 1.81 -12.67
CA GLU A 62 -4.91 1.93 -14.12
C GLU A 62 -3.89 0.98 -14.75
N LEU A 63 -2.68 0.91 -14.21
CA LEU A 63 -1.64 -0.01 -14.66
C LEU A 63 -2.11 -1.47 -14.57
N LEU A 64 -2.71 -1.86 -13.45
CA LEU A 64 -3.23 -3.21 -13.26
C LEU A 64 -4.34 -3.53 -14.26
N ILE A 65 -5.29 -2.62 -14.49
CA ILE A 65 -6.35 -2.81 -15.49
C ILE A 65 -5.74 -2.99 -16.88
N ARG A 66 -4.84 -2.10 -17.29
CA ARG A 66 -4.17 -2.18 -18.60
C ARG A 66 -3.41 -3.49 -18.79
N ARG A 67 -2.76 -4.00 -17.73
CA ARG A 67 -1.98 -5.24 -17.76
C ARG A 67 -2.83 -6.50 -17.67
N LEU A 68 -3.92 -6.48 -16.90
CA LEU A 68 -4.77 -7.64 -16.68
C LEU A 68 -5.87 -7.78 -17.74
N ALA A 69 -6.31 -6.69 -18.38
CA ALA A 69 -7.38 -6.73 -19.36
C ALA A 69 -7.17 -7.77 -20.48
N PRO A 70 -5.98 -7.92 -21.10
CA PRO A 70 -5.76 -8.95 -22.13
C PRO A 70 -5.89 -10.37 -21.57
N VAL A 71 -5.47 -10.60 -20.33
CA VAL A 71 -5.56 -11.91 -19.66
C VAL A 71 -7.02 -12.23 -19.33
N LEU A 72 -7.74 -11.25 -18.76
CA LEU A 72 -9.14 -11.40 -18.38
C LEU A 72 -10.08 -11.53 -19.59
N ALA A 73 -9.70 -11.02 -20.75
CA ALA A 73 -10.46 -11.18 -21.99
C ALA A 73 -10.52 -12.65 -22.48
N GLN A 74 -9.59 -13.50 -22.04
CA GLN A 74 -9.56 -14.93 -22.37
C GLN A 74 -10.44 -15.76 -21.41
N GLU A 75 -10.88 -15.17 -20.30
CA GLU A 75 -11.70 -15.82 -19.29
C GLU A 75 -13.19 -15.74 -19.62
N ARG A 76 -14.00 -16.61 -18.98
CA ARG A 76 -15.46 -16.48 -19.04
C ARG A 76 -15.86 -15.12 -18.45
N GLY A 77 -16.72 -14.36 -19.12
CA GLY A 77 -17.06 -12.99 -18.72
C GLY A 77 -17.50 -12.82 -17.27
N ARG A 78 -18.22 -13.79 -16.69
CA ARG A 78 -18.59 -13.78 -15.25
C ARG A 78 -17.37 -13.90 -14.32
N HIS A 79 -16.40 -14.75 -14.68
CA HIS A 79 -15.18 -14.94 -13.91
C HIS A 79 -14.30 -13.69 -13.98
N ALA A 80 -14.09 -13.16 -15.19
CA ALA A 80 -13.35 -11.91 -15.41
C ALA A 80 -13.93 -10.75 -14.58
N LEU A 81 -15.25 -10.55 -14.63
CA LEU A 81 -15.94 -9.52 -13.86
C LEU A 81 -15.77 -9.71 -12.35
N ALA A 82 -15.87 -10.95 -11.86
CA ALA A 82 -15.68 -11.24 -10.43
C ALA A 82 -14.25 -10.92 -9.95
N VAL A 83 -13.23 -11.20 -10.78
CA VAL A 83 -11.84 -10.83 -10.49
C VAL A 83 -11.67 -9.31 -10.47
N MET A 84 -12.19 -8.60 -11.48
CA MET A 84 -12.13 -7.13 -11.53
C MET A 84 -12.82 -6.47 -10.33
N LEU A 85 -14.01 -6.92 -9.96
CA LEU A 85 -14.74 -6.36 -8.80
C LEU A 85 -14.01 -6.63 -7.49
N ARG A 86 -13.36 -7.79 -7.35
CA ARG A 86 -12.54 -8.11 -6.20
C ARG A 86 -11.31 -7.19 -6.13
N LEU A 87 -10.61 -7.03 -7.25
CA LEU A 87 -9.44 -6.16 -7.34
C LEU A 87 -9.78 -4.71 -6.99
N ASN A 88 -10.86 -4.18 -7.57
CA ASN A 88 -11.35 -2.83 -7.24
C ASN A 88 -11.59 -2.69 -5.73
N ARG A 89 -12.31 -3.63 -5.12
CA ARG A 89 -12.60 -3.59 -3.69
C ARG A 89 -11.33 -3.66 -2.81
N ILE A 90 -10.31 -4.41 -3.22
CA ILE A 90 -9.05 -4.49 -2.49
C ILE A 90 -8.32 -3.14 -2.57
N LEU A 91 -8.22 -2.57 -3.78
CA LEU A 91 -7.58 -1.27 -4.01
C LEU A 91 -8.32 -0.13 -3.32
N ASP A 92 -9.66 -0.07 -3.38
CA ASP A 92 -10.47 0.95 -2.70
C ASP A 92 -10.19 0.96 -1.20
N LYS A 93 -10.08 -0.22 -0.58
CA LYS A 93 -9.72 -0.34 0.82
C LYS A 93 -8.27 0.06 1.08
N GLY A 94 -7.35 -0.35 0.21
CA GLY A 94 -5.94 0.04 0.32
C GLY A 94 -5.75 1.55 0.26
N ILE A 95 -6.45 2.23 -0.66
CA ILE A 95 -6.47 3.69 -0.78
C ILE A 95 -6.97 4.33 0.51
N ALA A 96 -8.13 3.88 1.02
CA ALA A 96 -8.66 4.41 2.27
C ALA A 96 -7.67 4.22 3.44
N THR A 97 -7.06 3.04 3.55
CA THR A 97 -6.07 2.74 4.60
C THR A 97 -4.79 3.56 4.45
N ALA A 98 -4.31 3.79 3.23
CA ALA A 98 -3.16 4.66 2.99
C ALA A 98 -3.44 6.12 3.36
N VAL A 99 -4.64 6.62 3.06
CA VAL A 99 -5.05 7.96 3.49
C VAL A 99 -5.12 8.07 5.01
N VAL A 100 -5.59 7.03 5.71
CA VAL A 100 -5.55 6.98 7.19
C VAL A 100 -4.10 7.06 7.68
N GLY A 101 -3.20 6.19 7.19
CA GLY A 101 -1.80 6.20 7.61
C GLY A 101 -1.10 7.54 7.33
N TYR A 102 -1.38 8.16 6.18
CA TYR A 102 -0.91 9.52 5.87
C TYR A 102 -1.40 10.54 6.90
N THR A 103 -2.69 10.51 7.21
CA THR A 103 -3.32 11.48 8.13
C THR A 103 -2.80 11.29 9.55
N ASP A 104 -2.64 10.05 10.00
CA ASP A 104 -2.08 9.74 11.33
C ASP A 104 -0.65 10.24 11.47
N ALA A 105 0.18 10.11 10.42
CA ALA A 105 1.54 10.67 10.42
C ALA A 105 1.53 12.21 10.51
N LEU A 106 0.63 12.87 9.78
CA LEU A 106 0.49 14.33 9.84
C LEU A 106 0.04 14.79 11.23
N VAL A 107 -0.96 14.13 11.81
CA VAL A 107 -1.47 14.41 13.16
C VAL A 107 -0.38 14.21 14.21
N ALA A 108 0.38 13.12 14.13
CA ALA A 108 1.50 12.85 15.03
C ALA A 108 2.56 13.97 14.98
N THR A 109 2.84 14.49 13.78
CA THR A 109 3.78 15.60 13.58
C THR A 109 3.26 16.88 14.25
N LEU A 110 1.98 17.22 14.06
CA LEU A 110 1.36 18.39 14.68
C LEU A 110 1.43 18.36 16.21
N PHE A 111 1.24 17.19 16.82
CA PHE A 111 1.30 17.04 18.29
C PHE A 111 2.72 17.00 18.85
N ALA A 112 3.71 16.51 18.10
CA ALA A 112 5.11 16.49 18.54
C ALA A 112 5.73 17.89 18.61
N GLU A 113 5.19 18.86 17.87
CA GLU A 113 5.85 20.15 17.61
C GLU A 113 5.01 21.36 18.04
N ASN A 114 4.21 21.20 19.10
CA ASN A 114 3.36 22.25 19.68
C ASN A 114 2.41 22.92 18.65
N GLY A 115 1.93 22.16 17.65
CA GLY A 115 1.00 22.65 16.63
C GLY A 115 1.63 23.35 15.43
N VAL A 116 2.97 23.42 15.35
CA VAL A 116 3.68 23.89 14.16
C VAL A 116 4.21 22.65 13.44
N PRO A 117 3.73 22.31 12.23
CA PRO A 117 4.34 21.22 11.46
C PRO A 117 5.79 21.61 11.15
N ALA A 118 6.77 20.95 11.73
CA ALA A 118 8.15 21.17 11.39
C ALA A 118 8.42 20.66 9.99
N SER A 119 9.45 21.27 9.41
CA SER A 119 10.17 20.75 8.27
C SER A 119 10.34 19.23 8.38
N ALA A 120 9.96 18.52 7.32
CA ALA A 120 9.94 17.07 7.09
C ALA A 120 11.26 16.29 7.38
N THR A 121 12.21 16.93 8.05
CA THR A 121 13.57 16.49 8.36
C THR A 121 13.72 15.69 9.66
N LEU A 122 12.66 15.53 10.47
CA LEU A 122 12.69 14.80 11.74
C LEU A 122 11.94 13.46 11.72
N HIS A 123 11.59 12.92 10.54
CA HIS A 123 11.05 11.57 10.48
C HIS A 123 12.19 10.55 10.59
N ASP A 124 12.10 9.68 11.58
CA ASP A 124 13.01 8.55 11.75
C ASP A 124 12.85 7.58 10.57
N HIS A 125 13.54 7.86 9.48
CA HIS A 125 13.56 7.01 8.29
C HIS A 125 14.00 5.57 8.64
N SER A 126 14.80 5.39 9.70
CA SER A 126 15.21 4.07 10.17
C SER A 126 14.05 3.30 10.81
N GLU A 127 13.11 3.97 11.48
CA GLU A 127 11.89 3.35 11.98
C GLU A 127 10.99 2.90 10.83
N LEU A 128 10.85 3.73 9.79
CA LEU A 128 10.07 3.34 8.61
C LEU A 128 10.69 2.15 7.87
N ASP A 129 12.01 2.13 7.70
CA ASP A 129 12.69 0.98 7.11
C ASP A 129 12.52 -0.29 7.98
N ARG A 130 12.61 -0.18 9.31
CA ARG A 130 12.37 -1.30 10.24
C ARG A 130 10.93 -1.82 10.17
N GLN A 131 9.95 -0.93 10.05
CA GLN A 131 8.55 -1.31 9.86
C GLN A 131 8.37 -2.03 8.52
N LEU A 132 9.03 -1.57 7.46
CA LEU A 132 9.00 -2.23 6.16
C LEU A 132 9.62 -3.64 6.23
N ASP A 133 10.76 -3.79 6.90
CA ASP A 133 11.38 -5.10 7.14
C ASP A 133 10.41 -6.05 7.87
N ALA A 134 9.69 -5.54 8.88
CA ALA A 134 8.71 -6.33 9.63
C ALA A 134 7.55 -6.78 8.75
N LEU A 135 7.04 -5.91 7.87
CA LEU A 135 5.95 -6.22 6.96
C LEU A 135 6.35 -7.23 5.88
N GLU A 136 7.56 -7.12 5.33
CA GLU A 136 8.12 -8.11 4.41
C GLU A 136 8.23 -9.48 5.11
N ALA A 137 8.67 -9.51 6.37
CA ALA A 137 8.73 -10.74 7.16
C ALA A 137 7.33 -11.30 7.49
N ASP A 138 6.35 -10.44 7.76
CA ASP A 138 4.96 -10.83 7.96
C ASP A 138 4.36 -11.47 6.71
N LEU A 139 4.65 -10.93 5.52
CA LEU A 139 4.22 -11.53 4.27
C LEU A 139 4.80 -12.95 4.12
N VAL A 140 6.10 -13.12 4.35
CA VAL A 140 6.75 -14.44 4.29
C VAL A 140 6.11 -15.41 5.29
N ARG A 141 5.86 -14.97 6.53
CA ARG A 141 5.19 -15.80 7.54
C ARG A 141 3.76 -16.19 7.15
N ALA A 142 3.03 -15.29 6.48
CA ALA A 142 1.67 -15.54 6.01
C ALA A 142 1.64 -16.52 4.81
N LEU A 143 2.79 -16.76 4.15
CA LEU A 143 2.94 -17.63 2.99
C LEU A 143 3.90 -18.81 3.25
N PRO A 144 3.59 -19.72 4.20
CA PRO A 144 4.54 -20.74 4.68
C PRO A 144 4.95 -21.83 3.65
N HIS A 145 4.41 -21.79 2.42
CA HIS A 145 4.60 -22.81 1.39
C HIS A 145 5.01 -22.24 0.02
N ARG A 146 5.55 -21.02 0.00
CA ARG A 146 6.17 -20.42 -1.19
C ARG A 146 7.64 -20.14 -0.96
#